data_AF-A0A4U9HZ43-F1
#
_entry.id   AF-A0A4U9HZ43-F1
#
_cell.length_a   1.000
_cell.length_b   1.000
_cell.length_c   1.000
_cell.angle_alpha   90.00
_cell.angle_beta   90.00
_cell.angle_gamma   90.00
#
_symmetry.space_group_name_H-M   'P 1'
#
loop_
_entity.id
_entity.type
_entity.pdbx_description
1 polymer ?
#
loop_
_entity_poly.entity_id
_entity_poly.type
_entity_poly.pdbx_seq_one_letter_code
_entity_poly.pdbx_strand_id
1 'polypeptide(L)'
;MLQLNLDNPIVVSPDIGGVVRARAIAKLLNDTDMAIIDKRRPRANVSQVMHIIGDVAGRDCVLVDDMIDTGGTLCKAAEALKERVQNAYSLTRLTRSSPAMP
;
A
#
# COMPACT_ATOMS: atom_id res chain seq x y z
N MET A 1 4.26 -19.09 -14.69
CA MET A 1 4.47 -18.03 -13.66
C MET A 1 3.71 -16.80 -14.13
N LEU A 2 2.93 -16.16 -13.26
CA LEU A 2 2.41 -14.83 -13.54
C LEU A 2 3.60 -13.86 -13.57
N GLN A 3 3.94 -13.33 -14.75
CA GLN A 3 4.86 -12.21 -14.89
C GLN A 3 4.04 -10.93 -14.81
N LEU A 4 4.15 -10.21 -13.69
CA LEU A 4 3.71 -8.82 -13.61
C LEU A 4 4.84 -7.98 -14.20
N ASN A 5 4.61 -7.40 -15.38
CA ASN A 5 5.53 -6.43 -15.98
C ASN A 5 5.35 -5.09 -15.27
N LEU A 6 6.03 -4.93 -14.14
CA LEU A 6 6.01 -3.70 -13.37
C LEU A 6 7.09 -2.74 -13.90
N ASP A 7 6.72 -1.49 -14.14
CA ASP A 7 7.62 -0.42 -14.53
C ASP A 7 8.07 0.38 -13.29
N ASN A 8 9.38 0.41 -13.04
CA ASN A 8 10.01 1.05 -11.89
C ASN A 8 9.25 0.82 -10.56
N PRO A 9 9.03 -0.44 -10.13
CA PRO A 9 8.13 -0.74 -9.03
C PRO A 9 8.60 -0.12 -7.71
N ILE A 10 7.68 0.22 -6.83
CA ILE A 10 7.94 0.58 -5.44
C ILE A 10 7.00 -0.20 -4.53
N VAL A 11 7.52 -0.73 -3.43
CA VAL A 11 6.69 -1.44 -2.45
C VAL A 11 6.12 -0.45 -1.45
N VAL A 12 4.81 -0.49 -1.21
CA VAL A 12 4.13 0.45 -0.31
C VAL A 12 3.54 -0.28 0.87
N SER A 13 3.90 0.15 2.08
CA SER A 13 3.22 -0.30 3.30
C SER A 13 2.03 0.62 3.60
N PRO A 14 0.78 0.09 3.69
CA PRO A 14 -0.41 0.90 3.90
C PRO A 14 -0.57 1.41 5.34
N ASP A 15 0.30 0.97 6.25
CA ASP A 15 0.44 1.47 7.61
C ASP A 15 1.87 1.26 8.14
N ILE A 16 2.13 1.74 9.34
CA ILE A 16 3.44 1.60 10.00
C ILE A 16 3.69 0.16 10.49
N GLY A 17 2.64 -0.60 10.80
CA GLY A 17 2.76 -1.97 11.30
C GLY A 17 3.29 -2.95 10.26
N GLY A 18 2.96 -2.73 8.98
CA GLY A 18 3.39 -3.54 7.85
C GLY A 18 4.79 -3.26 7.33
N VAL A 19 5.52 -2.27 7.87
CA VAL A 19 6.79 -1.77 7.31
C VAL A 19 7.86 -2.86 7.20
N VAL A 20 7.97 -3.72 8.21
CA VAL A 20 8.96 -4.82 8.21
C VAL A 20 8.67 -5.79 7.07
N ARG A 21 7.39 -6.08 6.82
CA ARG A 21 6.94 -6.97 5.74
C ARG A 21 7.16 -6.34 4.37
N ALA A 22 6.73 -5.09 4.20
CA ALA A 22 6.96 -4.34 2.97
C ALA A 22 8.46 -4.29 2.62
N ARG A 23 9.33 -4.04 3.61
CA ARG A 23 10.78 -4.04 3.41
C ARG A 23 11.32 -5.40 2.98
N ALA A 24 10.81 -6.49 3.55
CA ALA A 24 11.23 -7.84 3.16
C ALA A 24 10.84 -8.14 1.70
N ILE A 25 9.65 -7.72 1.27
CA ILE A 25 9.19 -7.89 -0.11
C ILE A 25 9.99 -7.00 -1.07
N ALA A 26 10.29 -5.76 -0.68
CA ALA A 26 11.11 -4.84 -1.48
C ALA A 26 12.49 -5.43 -1.79
N LYS A 27 13.14 -6.04 -0.78
CA LYS A 27 14.40 -6.80 -0.95
C LYS A 27 14.28 -7.95 -1.95
N LEU A 28 13.18 -8.69 -1.91
CA LEU A 28 12.93 -9.81 -2.84
C LEU A 28 12.60 -9.33 -4.25
N LEU A 29 12.02 -8.14 -4.39
CA LEU A 29 11.69 -7.50 -5.67
C LEU A 29 12.88 -6.66 -6.17
N ASN A 30 14.04 -7.31 -6.31
CA ASN A 30 15.29 -6.71 -6.79
C ASN A 30 15.80 -5.51 -5.97
N ASP A 31 15.67 -5.59 -4.64
CA ASP A 31 16.07 -4.52 -3.71
C ASP A 31 15.46 -3.15 -4.08
N THR A 32 14.20 -3.16 -4.52
CA THR A 32 13.50 -1.94 -4.90
C THR A 32 13.21 -1.04 -3.68
N ASP A 33 12.86 0.21 -3.96
CA ASP A 33 12.50 1.18 -2.93
C ASP A 33 11.20 0.79 -2.21
N MET A 34 10.99 1.46 -1.08
CA MET A 34 9.78 1.32 -0.29
C MET A 34 9.23 2.67 0.13
N ALA A 35 7.90 2.79 0.10
CA ALA A 35 7.15 3.88 0.70
C ALA A 35 6.25 3.41 1.84
N ILE A 36 5.87 4.33 2.72
CA ILE A 36 5.02 4.07 3.88
C ILE A 36 3.90 5.10 3.91
N ILE A 37 2.68 4.65 4.21
CA ILE A 37 1.54 5.52 4.46
C ILE A 37 1.38 5.68 5.97
N ASP A 38 1.76 6.85 6.49
CA ASP A 38 1.54 7.24 7.88
C ASP A 38 0.13 7.83 8.04
N LYS A 39 -0.74 7.08 8.73
CA LYS A 39 -2.11 7.49 9.06
C LYS A 39 -2.11 8.21 10.39
N ARG A 40 -2.12 9.54 10.37
CA ARG A 40 -2.25 10.33 11.60
C ARG A 40 -3.71 10.63 11.90
N ARG A 41 -4.13 10.33 13.13
CA ARG A 41 -5.43 10.71 13.69
C ARG A 41 -5.21 11.83 14.70
N PRO A 42 -5.58 13.09 14.38
CA PRO A 42 -5.40 14.19 15.32
C PRO A 42 -6.36 14.08 16.52
N ARG A 43 -7.54 13.48 16.35
CA ARG A 43 -8.53 13.18 17.42
C ARG A 43 -9.37 11.96 17.03
N ALA A 44 -10.04 11.34 18.03
CA ALA A 44 -11.09 10.37 17.76
C ALA A 44 -12.19 11.02 16.87
N ASN A 45 -12.65 10.31 15.85
CA ASN A 45 -13.68 10.72 14.88
C ASN A 45 -13.29 11.82 13.86
N VAL A 46 -12.04 12.27 13.80
CA VAL A 46 -11.57 13.16 12.72
C VAL A 46 -11.04 12.34 11.55
N SER A 47 -11.35 12.79 10.33
CA SER A 47 -10.87 12.16 9.08
C SER A 47 -9.36 11.94 9.12
N GLN A 48 -8.92 10.76 8.68
CA GLN A 48 -7.52 10.35 8.71
C GLN A 48 -6.71 11.20 7.72
N VAL A 49 -5.64 11.81 8.18
CA VAL A 49 -4.65 12.42 7.28
C VAL A 49 -3.63 11.33 6.93
N MET A 50 -3.38 11.15 5.64
CA MET A 50 -2.42 10.16 5.14
C MET A 50 -1.21 10.89 4.56
N HIS A 51 -0.05 10.65 5.17
CA HIS A 51 1.23 11.14 4.70
C HIS A 51 2.00 10.00 4.05
N ILE A 52 2.43 10.19 2.81
CA ILE A 52 3.28 9.23 2.11
C ILE A 52 4.73 9.62 2.39
N ILE A 53 5.50 8.67 2.91
CA ILE A 53 6.94 8.78 3.13
C ILE A 53 7.62 7.90 2.08
N GLY A 54 8.33 8.51 1.14
CA GLY A 54 8.95 7.85 -0.01
C GLY A 54 8.51 8.47 -1.34
N ASP A 55 9.28 8.25 -2.39
CA ASP A 55 8.98 8.77 -3.73
C ASP A 55 8.24 7.73 -4.58
N VAL A 56 6.95 7.96 -4.75
CA VAL A 56 6.01 7.11 -5.49
C VAL A 56 5.66 7.69 -6.87
N ALA A 57 6.23 8.84 -7.24
CA ALA A 57 5.79 9.61 -8.40
C ALA A 57 6.08 8.88 -9.73
N GLY A 58 5.03 8.58 -10.50
CA GLY A 58 5.15 7.92 -11.81
C GLY A 58 5.65 6.48 -11.75
N ARG A 59 5.49 5.80 -10.62
CA ARG A 59 5.96 4.42 -10.38
C ARG A 59 4.80 3.44 -10.26
N ASP A 60 5.05 2.17 -10.56
CA ASP A 60 4.13 1.10 -10.20
C ASP A 60 4.21 0.77 -8.71
N CYS A 61 3.11 0.96 -7.99
CA CYS A 61 3.06 0.72 -6.56
C CYS A 61 2.51 -0.68 -6.23
N VAL A 62 3.24 -1.40 -5.40
CA VAL A 62 2.83 -2.71 -4.87
C VAL A 62 2.51 -2.56 -3.39
N LEU A 63 1.23 -2.45 -3.07
CA LEU A 63 0.71 -2.41 -1.70
C LEU A 63 0.84 -3.78 -1.06
N VAL A 64 1.55 -3.83 0.07
CA VAL A 64 1.83 -5.05 0.82
C VAL A 64 1.22 -4.95 2.21
N ASP A 65 0.32 -5.87 2.49
CA ASP A 65 -0.31 -6.03 3.80
C ASP A 65 -0.44 -7.52 4.15
N ASP A 66 -0.62 -7.85 5.42
CA ASP A 66 -0.76 -9.24 5.85
C ASP A 66 -2.17 -9.78 5.63
N MET A 67 -3.18 -8.94 5.84
CA MET A 67 -4.58 -9.31 5.81
C MET A 67 -5.47 -8.19 5.29
N ILE A 68 -6.39 -8.52 4.38
CA ILE A 68 -7.48 -7.62 3.99
C ILE A 68 -8.77 -8.13 4.62
N ASP A 69 -9.35 -7.29 5.48
CA ASP A 69 -10.68 -7.53 6.03
C ASP A 69 -11.79 -6.87 5.18
N THR A 70 -12.04 -5.56 5.38
CA THR A 70 -13.08 -4.80 4.67
C THR A 70 -12.58 -4.10 3.40
N GLY A 71 -11.26 -4.07 3.16
CA GLY A 71 -10.64 -3.33 2.07
C GLY A 71 -10.48 -1.82 2.32
N GLY A 72 -11.15 -1.25 3.33
CA GLY A 72 -11.15 0.20 3.56
C GLY A 72 -9.76 0.82 3.79
N THR A 73 -8.82 0.07 4.36
CA THR A 73 -7.41 0.49 4.49
C THR A 73 -6.73 0.63 3.13
N LEU A 74 -6.94 -0.34 2.23
CA LEU A 74 -6.33 -0.35 0.90
C LEU A 74 -6.99 0.65 -0.04
N CYS A 75 -8.32 0.79 -0.02
CA CYS A 75 -9.01 1.78 -0.85
C CYS A 75 -8.51 3.19 -0.52
N LYS A 76 -8.41 3.52 0.78
CA LYS A 76 -7.83 4.79 1.23
C LYS A 76 -6.38 4.93 0.77
N ALA A 77 -5.56 3.91 0.98
CA ALA A 77 -4.17 3.93 0.52
C ALA A 77 -4.07 4.20 -1.00
N ALA A 78 -4.88 3.53 -1.81
CA ALA A 78 -4.97 3.74 -3.25
C ALA A 78 -5.46 5.16 -3.59
N GLU A 79 -6.44 5.72 -2.86
CA GLU A 79 -6.87 7.11 -3.02
C GLU A 79 -5.74 8.11 -2.75
N ALA A 80 -4.92 7.90 -1.72
CA ALA A 80 -3.75 8.76 -1.48
C ALA A 80 -2.67 8.64 -2.57
N LEU A 81 -2.64 7.52 -3.29
CA LEU A 81 -1.70 7.27 -4.37
C LEU A 81 -2.22 7.68 -5.76
N LYS A 82 -3.54 7.80 -5.94
CA LYS A 82 -4.26 7.86 -7.22
C LYS A 82 -3.79 8.92 -8.23
N GLU A 83 -3.18 10.00 -7.76
CA GLU A 83 -2.67 11.09 -8.61
C GLU A 83 -1.14 11.13 -8.70
N ARG A 84 -0.45 10.27 -7.93
CA ARG A 84 1.01 10.25 -7.84
C ARG A 84 1.61 9.06 -8.58
N VAL A 85 0.90 7.94 -8.67
CA VAL A 85 1.45 6.67 -9.15
C VAL A 85 1.01 6.37 -10.58
N GLN A 86 1.73 5.48 -11.26
CA GLN A 86 1.33 5.01 -12.59
C GLN A 86 0.23 3.94 -12.46
N ASN A 87 0.52 2.86 -11.74
CA ASN A 87 -0.45 1.82 -11.39
C ASN A 87 -0.34 1.44 -9.90
N ALA A 88 -1.40 0.85 -9.36
CA ALA A 88 -1.42 0.32 -8.00
C ALA A 88 -1.91 -1.13 -7.98
N TYR A 89 -1.13 -2.01 -7.37
CA TYR A 89 -1.39 -3.43 -7.21
C TYR A 89 -1.40 -3.79 -5.72
N SER A 90 -2.22 -4.74 -5.28
CA SER A 90 -2.23 -5.22 -3.89
C SER A 90 -1.82 -6.69 -3.82
N LEU A 91 -0.87 -7.02 -2.94
CA LEU A 91 -0.42 -8.39 -2.69
C LEU A 91 -0.70 -8.78 -1.23
N THR A 92 -1.90 -9.32 -0.97
CA THR A 92 -2.34 -9.70 0.38
C THR A 92 -3.32 -10.88 0.37
N ARG A 93 -3.37 -11.62 1.48
CA ARG A 93 -4.40 -12.64 1.73
C ARG A 93 -5.72 -11.99 2.13
N LEU A 94 -6.78 -12.29 1.39
CA LEU A 94 -8.15 -11.87 1.71
C LEU A 94 -8.77 -12.78 2.78
N THR A 95 -9.24 -12.21 3.90
CA THR A 95 -9.84 -12.99 5.01
C THR A 95 -11.33 -12.72 5.23
N ARG A 96 -11.88 -11.65 4.63
CA ARG A 96 -13.33 -11.34 4.50
C ARG A 96 -14.17 -11.63 5.76
N SER A 97 -14.29 -10.67 6.69
CA SER A 97 -15.31 -10.72 7.75
C SER A 97 -16.61 -9.95 7.43
N SER A 98 -16.62 -9.16 6.35
CA SER A 98 -17.73 -8.29 5.90
C SER A 98 -17.64 -8.02 4.39
N PRO A 99 -18.68 -7.46 3.73
CA PRO A 99 -18.60 -7.17 2.29
C PRO A 99 -17.42 -6.24 2.01
N ALA A 100 -16.59 -6.64 1.04
CA ALA A 100 -15.49 -5.80 0.57
C ALA A 100 -16.08 -4.52 -0.04
N MET A 101 -15.44 -3.39 0.25
CA MET A 101 -15.75 -2.16 -0.49
C MET A 101 -15.56 -2.39 -2.00
N PRO A 102 -16.42 -1.79 -2.84
CA PRO A 102 -16.33 -1.91 -4.29
C PRO A 102 -15.02 -1.34 -4.85
#